data_AF-A0A9Q3F1R6-F1
#
_entry.id   AF-A0A9Q3F1R6-F1
#
_cell.length_a   1.000
_cell.length_b   1.000
_cell.length_c   1.000
_cell.angle_alpha   90.00
_cell.angle_beta   90.00
_cell.angle_gamma   90.00
#
_symmetry.space_group_name_H-M   'P 1'
#
loop_
_entity.id
_entity.type
_entity.pdbx_description
1 polymer ?
#
loop_
_entity_poly.entity_id
_entity_poly.type
_entity_poly.pdbx_seq_one_letter_code
_entity_poly.pdbx_strand_id
1 'polypeptide(L)'
;MIEASIGLEVHNVKALVDTAAELSIIPEVEPIKPGIPAREPKMRLKGIEGNSTAIIGLYESTLLILPSGDESKINFFVARGAVHIVIGRQFLAENGIRLEHSQTQSEILSFRELDGRRLCIHICSPESKGWHEQ
;
A
#
# COMPACT_ATOMS: atom_id res chain seq x y z
N MET A 1 -1.82 1.64 9.92
CA MET A 1 -1.83 2.03 8.49
C MET A 1 -0.96 3.27 8.34
N ILE A 2 -0.03 3.26 7.37
CA ILE A 2 0.94 4.34 7.18
C ILE A 2 0.74 4.92 5.78
N GLU A 3 0.72 6.23 5.63
CA GLU A 3 0.73 6.84 4.30
C GLU A 3 2.18 6.99 3.82
N ALA A 4 2.46 6.52 2.61
CA ALA A 4 3.75 6.68 1.94
C ALA A 4 3.55 7.25 0.54
N SER A 5 4.44 8.16 0.14
CA SER A 5 4.57 8.54 -1.26
C SER A 5 5.30 7.42 -2.00
N ILE A 6 4.67 6.88 -3.04
CA ILE A 6 5.23 5.86 -3.92
C ILE A 6 5.21 6.36 -5.35
N GLY A 7 6.17 5.93 -6.16
CA GLY A 7 6.09 6.11 -7.61
C GLY A 7 5.27 4.96 -8.19
N LEU A 8 4.15 5.27 -8.84
CA LEU A 8 3.40 4.30 -9.63
C LEU A 8 3.47 4.68 -11.11
N GLU A 9 4.15 3.85 -11.89
CA GLU A 9 4.48 4.14 -13.29
C GLU A 9 5.15 5.53 -13.45
N VAL A 10 4.38 6.55 -13.86
CA VAL A 10 4.85 7.94 -14.06
C VAL A 10 4.31 8.93 -13.03
N HIS A 11 3.48 8.48 -12.08
CA HIS A 11 2.82 9.33 -11.09
C HIS A 11 3.37 9.07 -9.69
N ASN A 12 3.70 10.14 -8.96
CA ASN A 12 3.91 10.04 -7.52
C ASN A 12 2.56 10.11 -6.82
N VAL A 13 2.20 9.06 -6.10
CA VAL A 13 0.91 8.92 -5.44
C VAL A 13 1.08 8.60 -3.96
N LYS A 14 0.12 9.04 -3.16
CA LYS A 14 0.02 8.66 -1.76
C LYS A 14 -0.71 7.34 -1.66
N ALA A 15 -0.09 6.36 -1.01
CA ALA A 15 -0.67 5.06 -0.77
C ALA A 15 -0.60 4.69 0.70
N LEU A 16 -1.62 3.97 1.16
CA LEU A 16 -1.69 3.41 2.49
C LEU A 16 -0.96 2.06 2.49
N VAL A 17 0.14 1.98 3.21
CA VAL A 17 0.78 0.71 3.53
C VAL A 17 0.03 0.08 4.68
N ASP A 18 -0.60 -1.06 4.40
CA ASP A 18 -1.49 -1.74 5.34
C ASP A 18 -1.19 -3.24 5.42
N THR A 19 -0.60 -3.65 6.54
CA THR A 19 -0.33 -5.07 6.83
C THR A 19 -1.61 -5.85 7.15
N ALA A 20 -2.71 -5.18 7.50
CA ALA A 20 -3.99 -5.82 7.76
C ALA A 20 -4.77 -6.09 6.46
N ALA A 21 -4.59 -5.26 5.43
CA ALA A 21 -5.20 -5.48 4.12
C ALA A 21 -4.57 -6.69 3.40
N GLU A 22 -5.38 -7.61 2.91
CA GLU A 22 -4.89 -8.80 2.19
C GLU A 22 -4.38 -8.45 0.80
N LEU A 23 -5.06 -7.53 0.13
CA LEU A 23 -4.86 -7.18 -1.28
C LEU A 23 -4.45 -5.71 -1.43
N SER A 24 -3.65 -5.45 -2.45
CA SER A 24 -3.38 -4.08 -2.90
C SER A 24 -4.49 -3.59 -3.81
N ILE A 25 -4.97 -2.37 -3.58
CA ILE A 25 -6.12 -1.81 -4.29
C ILE A 25 -5.83 -0.40 -4.81
N ILE A 26 -6.45 -0.06 -5.93
CA ILE A 26 -6.50 1.30 -6.48
C ILE A 26 -7.94 1.67 -6.79
N PRO A 27 -8.30 2.97 -6.72
CA PRO A 27 -9.62 3.41 -7.15
C PRO A 27 -9.75 3.35 -8.69
N GLU A 28 -10.98 3.21 -9.17
CA GLU A 28 -11.31 3.34 -10.61
C GLU A 28 -11.21 4.79 -11.14
N VAL A 29 -10.91 5.75 -10.26
CA VAL A 29 -10.87 7.18 -10.57
C VAL A 29 -9.43 7.73 -10.62
N GLU A 30 -9.29 9.00 -10.98
CA GLU A 30 -8.02 9.75 -10.95
C GLU A 30 -7.35 9.67 -9.56
N PRO A 31 -6.00 9.76 -9.47
CA PRO A 31 -5.04 10.11 -10.54
C PRO A 31 -4.49 8.90 -11.32
N ILE A 32 -4.91 7.69 -10.96
CA ILE A 32 -4.28 6.48 -11.49
C ILE A 32 -4.96 6.03 -12.78
N LYS A 33 -6.23 6.44 -12.99
CA LYS A 33 -7.13 6.07 -14.12
C LYS A 33 -6.58 4.89 -14.91
N PRO A 34 -6.50 3.74 -14.25
CA PRO A 34 -5.76 2.65 -14.82
C PRO A 34 -6.61 2.14 -15.99
N GLY A 35 -6.02 1.99 -17.18
CA GLY A 35 -6.70 1.83 -18.48
C GLY A 35 -7.83 0.79 -18.59
N ILE A 36 -7.70 -0.20 -19.49
CA ILE A 36 -8.65 -1.32 -19.55
C ILE A 36 -8.13 -2.43 -18.63
N PRO A 37 -8.89 -2.91 -17.63
CA PRO A 37 -8.43 -3.96 -16.73
C PRO A 37 -8.08 -5.23 -17.48
N ALA A 38 -7.03 -5.93 -17.03
CA ALA A 38 -6.62 -7.19 -17.66
C ALA A 38 -7.68 -8.29 -17.46
N ARG A 39 -8.43 -8.23 -16.36
CA ARG A 39 -9.51 -9.17 -15.98
C ARG A 39 -10.56 -8.46 -15.14
N GLU A 40 -11.82 -8.91 -15.22
CA GLU A 40 -12.94 -8.42 -14.40
C GLU A 40 -13.38 -9.51 -13.39
N PRO A 41 -12.74 -9.60 -12.22
CA PRO A 41 -13.15 -10.58 -11.22
C PRO A 41 -14.51 -10.20 -10.61
N LYS A 42 -15.42 -11.17 -10.46
CA LYS A 42 -16.67 -10.99 -9.71
C LYS A 42 -16.41 -11.13 -8.21
N MET A 43 -15.85 -10.09 -7.60
CA MET A 43 -15.54 -10.09 -6.17
C MET A 43 -15.90 -8.77 -5.50
N ARG A 44 -16.03 -8.81 -4.17
CA ARG A 44 -16.28 -7.64 -3.33
C ARG A 44 -15.30 -7.64 -2.17
N LEU A 45 -14.73 -6.47 -1.88
CA LEU A 45 -13.99 -6.25 -0.65
C LEU A 45 -14.96 -5.91 0.46
N LYS A 46 -14.61 -6.32 1.67
CA LYS A 46 -15.30 -5.94 2.90
C LYS A 46 -14.36 -5.05 3.71
N GLY A 47 -14.80 -3.84 3.99
CA GLY A 47 -14.12 -2.91 4.87
C GLY A 47 -14.66 -2.97 6.30
N ILE A 48 -14.19 -2.01 7.10
CA ILE A 48 -14.66 -1.75 8.45
C ILE A 48 -16.16 -1.39 8.41
N GLU A 49 -16.88 -1.70 9.50
CA GLU A 49 -18.33 -1.45 9.62
C GLU A 49 -19.22 -2.17 8.59
N GLY A 50 -18.68 -3.17 7.88
CA GLY A 50 -19.45 -3.95 6.91
C GLY A 50 -19.60 -3.27 5.55
N ASN A 51 -18.91 -2.14 5.33
CA ASN A 51 -18.83 -1.51 4.03
C ASN A 51 -18.32 -2.51 2.99
N SER A 52 -18.92 -2.49 1.79
CA SER A 52 -18.52 -3.40 0.73
C SER A 52 -18.36 -2.69 -0.61
N THR A 53 -17.17 -2.86 -1.18
CA THR A 53 -16.80 -2.26 -2.47
C THR A 53 -16.61 -3.34 -3.51
N ALA A 54 -17.22 -3.16 -4.69
CA ALA A 54 -17.01 -4.08 -5.80
C ALA A 54 -15.59 -3.92 -6.36
N ILE A 55 -14.93 -5.04 -6.62
CA ILE A 55 -13.77 -5.04 -7.50
C ILE A 55 -14.28 -5.19 -8.93
N ILE A 56 -13.75 -4.38 -9.82
CA ILE A 56 -14.16 -4.32 -11.22
C ILE A 56 -13.00 -4.66 -12.17
N GLY A 57 -11.80 -4.84 -11.64
CA GLY A 57 -10.61 -4.99 -12.46
C GLY A 57 -9.43 -5.57 -11.70
N LEU A 58 -8.47 -6.10 -12.44
CA LEU A 58 -7.14 -6.47 -11.97
C LEU A 58 -6.10 -5.88 -12.94
N TYR A 59 -5.12 -5.18 -12.38
CA TYR A 59 -3.88 -4.80 -13.05
C TYR A 59 -2.76 -5.68 -12.54
N GLU A 60 -2.07 -6.34 -13.46
CA GLU A 60 -0.96 -7.22 -13.14
C GLU A 60 0.37 -6.54 -13.48
N SER A 61 1.39 -6.77 -12.67
CA SER A 61 2.77 -6.36 -12.94
C SER A 61 2.98 -4.85 -13.14
N THR A 62 2.24 -4.01 -12.43
CA THR A 62 2.41 -2.55 -12.47
C THR A 62 3.75 -2.17 -11.82
N LEU A 63 4.49 -1.25 -12.45
CA LEU A 63 5.76 -0.76 -11.91
C LEU A 63 5.52 0.11 -10.68
N LEU A 64 6.19 -0.25 -9.59
CA LEU A 64 6.20 0.48 -8.33
C LEU A 64 7.63 0.86 -7.97
N ILE A 65 7.85 2.14 -7.69
CA ILE A 65 9.09 2.67 -7.13
C ILE A 65 8.89 2.79 -5.62
N LEU A 66 9.68 2.02 -4.87
CA LEU A 66 9.66 2.01 -3.41
C LEU A 66 10.34 3.26 -2.84
N PRO A 67 10.10 3.61 -1.56
CA PRO A 67 10.81 4.70 -0.89
C PRO A 67 12.34 4.55 -0.89
N SER A 68 12.87 3.32 -1.00
CA SER A 68 14.31 3.07 -1.16
C SER A 68 14.87 3.48 -2.53
N GLY A 69 14.00 3.76 -3.50
CA GLY A 69 14.35 3.95 -4.91
C GLY A 69 14.35 2.66 -5.73
N ASP A 70 14.16 1.50 -5.09
CA ASP A 70 14.12 0.21 -5.78
C ASP A 70 12.82 0.04 -6.59
N GLU A 71 12.95 -0.58 -7.76
CA GLU A 71 11.81 -0.95 -8.61
C GLU A 71 11.24 -2.31 -8.20
N SER A 72 9.92 -2.41 -8.14
CA SER A 72 9.20 -3.66 -7.94
C SER A 72 7.96 -3.71 -8.83
N LYS A 73 7.34 -4.90 -8.89
CA LYS A 73 6.10 -5.14 -9.62
C LYS A 73 5.00 -5.50 -8.64
N ILE A 74 3.86 -4.85 -8.78
CA ILE A 74 2.71 -5.04 -7.91
C ILE A 74 1.46 -5.33 -8.74
N ASN A 75 0.60 -6.19 -8.20
CA ASN A 75 -0.74 -6.41 -8.75
C ASN A 75 -1.73 -5.56 -7.96
N PHE A 76 -2.62 -4.86 -8.67
CA PHE A 76 -3.66 -4.03 -8.07
C PHE A 76 -5.05 -4.50 -8.46
N PHE A 77 -5.92 -4.68 -7.48
CA PHE A 77 -7.35 -4.82 -7.71
C PHE A 77 -7.99 -3.43 -7.83
N VAL A 78 -8.76 -3.22 -8.90
CA VAL A 78 -9.48 -1.97 -9.13
C VAL A 78 -10.77 -2.01 -8.35
N ALA A 79 -10.89 -1.13 -7.37
CA ALA A 79 -12.07 -0.98 -6.54
C ALA A 79 -12.97 0.13 -7.10
N ARG A 80 -14.27 -0.14 -7.15
CA ARG A 80 -15.29 0.82 -7.57
C ARG A 80 -15.40 1.99 -6.57
N GLY A 81 -15.53 3.21 -7.08
CA GLY A 81 -15.67 4.42 -6.28
C GLY A 81 -14.36 4.99 -5.71
N ALA A 82 -14.50 6.00 -4.86
CA ALA A 82 -13.38 6.68 -4.23
C ALA A 82 -12.88 5.89 -3.01
N VAL A 83 -11.88 5.04 -3.23
CA VAL A 83 -11.11 4.38 -2.16
C VAL A 83 -9.69 4.92 -2.14
N HIS A 84 -9.03 4.80 -0.99
CA HIS A 84 -7.59 5.03 -0.93
C HIS A 84 -6.84 3.97 -1.73
N ILE A 85 -5.68 4.35 -2.26
CA ILE A 85 -4.70 3.40 -2.79
C ILE A 85 -4.12 2.65 -1.59
N VAL A 86 -4.10 1.33 -1.64
CA VAL A 86 -3.55 0.49 -0.56
C VAL A 86 -2.50 -0.46 -1.12
N ILE A 87 -1.37 -0.56 -0.42
CA ILE A 87 -0.36 -1.60 -0.60
C ILE A 87 -0.59 -2.64 0.49
N GLY A 88 -1.16 -3.77 0.08
CA GLY A 88 -1.58 -4.83 0.99
C GLY A 88 -0.48 -5.85 1.30
N ARG A 89 -0.78 -6.70 2.28
CA ARG A 89 0.11 -7.72 2.86
C ARG A 89 0.75 -8.63 1.82
N GLN A 90 0.04 -9.01 0.75
CA GLN A 90 0.61 -9.86 -0.30
C GLN A 90 1.90 -9.25 -0.86
N PHE A 91 1.83 -8.01 -1.34
CA PHE A 91 3.00 -7.32 -1.90
C PHE A 91 4.09 -7.11 -0.84
N LEU A 92 3.70 -6.72 0.37
CA LEU A 92 4.65 -6.46 1.46
C LEU A 92 5.46 -7.72 1.80
N ALA A 93 4.80 -8.88 1.89
CA ALA A 93 5.45 -10.14 2.20
C ALA A 93 6.41 -10.58 1.07
N GLU A 94 5.97 -10.48 -0.19
CA GLU A 94 6.77 -10.84 -1.36
C GLU A 94 8.05 -9.99 -1.48
N ASN A 95 7.99 -8.72 -1.04
CA ASN A 95 9.11 -7.77 -1.10
C ASN A 95 9.91 -7.67 0.21
N GLY A 96 9.63 -8.54 1.20
CA GLY A 96 10.35 -8.52 2.48
C GLY A 96 10.17 -7.23 3.28
N ILE A 97 9.08 -6.51 3.03
CA ILE A 97 8.68 -5.32 3.78
C ILE A 97 7.96 -5.79 5.03
N ARG A 98 8.41 -5.34 6.20
CA ARG A 98 7.97 -5.88 7.49
C ARG A 98 7.66 -4.78 8.50
N LEU A 99 6.69 -5.07 9.34
CA LEU A 99 6.50 -4.35 10.59
C LEU A 99 7.47 -4.95 11.63
N GLU A 100 8.34 -4.12 12.18
CA GLU A 100 9.33 -4.49 13.18
C GLU A 100 9.24 -3.56 14.39
N HIS A 101 9.69 -4.05 15.55
CA HIS A 101 9.87 -3.20 16.73
C HIS A 101 11.33 -2.77 16.80
N SER A 102 11.54 -1.46 16.88
CA SER A 102 12.88 -0.90 17.13
C SER A 102 13.36 -1.19 18.56
N GLN A 103 14.65 -1.03 18.81
CA GLN A 103 15.24 -1.14 20.16
C GLN A 103 14.63 -0.14 21.16
N THR A 104 14.02 0.94 20.66
CA THR A 104 13.32 1.97 21.44
C THR A 104 11.81 1.74 21.55
N GLN A 105 11.33 0.52 21.23
CA GLN A 105 9.91 0.12 21.24
C GLN A 105 8.98 0.87 20.28
N SER A 106 9.52 1.71 19.39
CA SER A 106 8.70 2.28 18.30
C SER A 106 8.48 1.23 17.20
N GLU A 107 7.26 1.16 16.68
CA GLU A 107 6.94 0.38 15.49
C GLU A 107 7.59 1.04 14.27
N ILE A 108 8.31 0.24 13.48
CA ILE A 108 8.98 0.65 12.26
C ILE A 108 8.51 -0.22 11.09
N LEU A 109 8.30 0.38 9.94
CA LEU A 109 8.17 -0.33 8.68
C LEU A 109 9.54 -0.41 8.03
N SER A 110 10.03 -1.62 7.77
CA SER A 110 11.38 -1.82 7.24
C SER A 110 11.38 -2.45 5.85
N PHE A 111 12.17 -1.85 4.96
CA PHE A 111 12.36 -2.22 3.56
C PHE A 111 13.77 -2.78 3.40
N ARG A 112 13.94 -3.84 2.61
CA ARG A 112 15.26 -4.38 2.34
C ARG A 112 15.87 -3.65 1.14
N GLU A 113 17.05 -3.07 1.32
CA GLU A 113 17.82 -2.46 0.23
C GLU A 113 18.69 -3.52 -0.47
N LEU A 114 19.13 -3.22 -1.70
CA LEU A 114 19.96 -4.12 -2.52
C LEU A 114 21.28 -4.52 -1.85
N ASP A 115 21.87 -3.63 -1.04
CA ASP A 115 23.11 -3.90 -0.32
C ASP A 115 22.92 -4.68 0.99
N GLY A 116 21.67 -5.10 1.28
CA GLY A 116 21.30 -5.86 2.46
C GLY A 116 20.99 -5.00 3.70
N ARG A 117 21.16 -3.68 3.63
CA ARG A 117 20.68 -2.77 4.68
C ARG A 117 19.15 -2.72 4.71
N ARG A 118 18.60 -2.18 5.80
CA ARG A 118 17.16 -1.94 5.94
C ARG A 118 16.89 -0.45 6.07
N LEU A 119 16.10 0.09 5.16
CA LEU A 119 15.49 1.41 5.32
C LEU A 119 14.32 1.26 6.29
N CYS A 120 14.30 2.04 7.36
CA CYS A 120 13.27 1.98 8.41
C CYS A 120 12.49 3.29 8.47
N ILE A 121 11.17 3.19 8.36
CA ILE A 121 10.24 4.32 8.51
C ILE A 121 9.52 4.16 9.84
N HIS A 122 9.65 5.14 10.73
CA HIS A 122 8.93 5.14 12.00
C HIS A 122 7.43 5.35 11.78
N ILE A 123 6.62 4.50 12.39
CA ILE A 123 5.16 4.52 12.30
C ILE A 123 4.59 5.39 13.41
N CYS A 124 5.15 5.22 14.61
CA CYS A 124 4.89 6.04 15.77
C CYS A 124 6.18 6.78 16.11
N SER A 125 6.30 8.06 15.73
CA SER A 125 7.37 8.88 16.29
C SER A 125 7.06 9.15 17.77
N PRO A 126 8.01 8.99 18.70
CA PRO A 126 7.81 9.40 20.09
C PRO A 126 7.50 10.90 20.24
N GLU A 127 7.74 11.71 19.20
CA GLU A 127 7.43 13.15 19.17
C GLU A 127 5.99 13.47 18.74
N SER A 128 5.28 12.52 18.11
CA SER A 128 3.86 12.67 17.76
C SER A 128 3.02 11.76 18.65
N LYS A 129 2.61 12.27 19.81
CA LYS A 129 1.76 11.55 20.78
C LYS A 129 0.33 11.38 20.24
N GLY A 130 0.09 10.36 19.43
CA GLY A 130 -1.23 9.74 19.23
C GLY A 130 -2.39 10.66 18.85
N TRP A 131 -3.60 10.11 18.87
CA TRP A 131 -4.84 10.82 18.57
C TRP A 131 -5.18 11.78 19.71
N HIS A 132 -5.14 13.08 19.45
CA HIS A 132 -5.83 14.05 20.28
C HIS A 132 -7.26 14.16 19.77
N GLU A 133 -8.25 13.80 20.59
CA GLU A 133 -9.63 14.26 20.39
C GLU A 133 -9.61 15.80 20.41
N GLN A 134 -10.13 16.43 19.36
CA GLN A 134 -10.55 17.83 19.39
C GLN A 134 -12.04 17.90 19.69
#